data_AF-A0A0C9Y8Z0-F1
#
_entry.id   AF-A0A0C9Y8Z0-F1
#
_cell.length_a   1.000
_cell.length_b   1.000
_cell.length_c   1.000
_cell.angle_alpha   90.00
_cell.angle_beta   90.00
_cell.angle_gamma   90.00
#
_symmetry.space_group_name_H-M   'P 1'
#
loop_
_entity.id
_entity.type
_entity.pdbx_description
1 polymer ?
#
loop_
_entity_poly.entity_id
_entity_poly.type
_entity_poly.pdbx_seq_one_letter_code
_entity_poly.pdbx_strand_id
1 'polypeptide(L)' 'KYQKQNALLGQTGAGCTYKGLISSKRTRNIINTIQKEFPWWADLHGWWCTNPTYNNTWSSADSGQNFS' A
#
# COMPACT_ATOMS: atom_id res chain seq x y z
N LYS A 1 -2.21 -14.16 -4.67
CA LYS A 1 -2.42 -13.14 -5.74
C LYS A 1 -2.01 -11.73 -5.28
N TYR A 2 -2.57 -11.23 -4.18
CA TYR A 2 -2.23 -9.90 -3.62
C TYR A 2 -0.72 -9.67 -3.35
N GLN A 3 -0.04 -10.56 -2.63
CA GLN A 3 1.41 -10.44 -2.36
C GLN A 3 2.27 -10.36 -3.63
N LYS A 4 1.94 -11.17 -4.65
CA LYS A 4 2.62 -11.16 -5.96
C LYS A 4 2.45 -9.81 -6.67
N GLN A 5 1.28 -9.20 -6.56
CA GLN A 5 1.01 -7.88 -7.15
C GLN A 5 1.66 -6.76 -6.37
N ASN A 6 1.73 -6.85 -5.04
CA ASN A 6 2.47 -5.89 -4.22
C ASN A 6 3.97 -5.93 -4.50
N ALA A 7 4.54 -7.12 -4.77
CA ALA A 7 5.93 -7.23 -5.20
C ALA A 7 6.23 -6.44 -6.48
N LEU A 8 5.26 -6.31 -7.41
CA LEU A 8 5.39 -5.50 -8.62
C LEU A 8 5.48 -3.99 -8.33
N LEU A 9 4.92 -3.54 -7.21
CA LEU A 9 5.04 -2.16 -6.74
C LEU A 9 6.41 -1.87 -6.09
N GLY A 10 7.28 -2.88 -5.96
CA GLY A 10 8.55 -2.78 -5.24
C GLY A 10 8.38 -2.53 -3.74
N GLN A 11 7.16 -2.72 -3.22
CA GLN A 11 6.81 -2.48 -1.83
C GLN A 11 6.13 -3.72 -1.25
N THR A 12 6.63 -4.15 -0.09
CA THR A 12 6.03 -5.18 0.75
C THR A 12 4.77 -4.66 1.46
N GLY A 13 3.81 -4.10 0.71
CA GLY A 13 2.47 -3.76 1.19
C GLY A 13 2.36 -2.72 2.33
N ALA A 14 3.48 -2.20 2.85
CA ALA A 14 3.51 -1.31 4.00
C ALA A 14 3.87 0.12 3.56
N GLY A 15 2.97 1.07 3.86
CA GLY A 15 3.30 2.50 3.95
C GLY A 15 2.78 3.43 2.86
N CYS A 16 2.33 2.94 1.69
CA CYS A 16 1.75 3.81 0.66
C CYS A 16 0.24 3.62 0.55
N THR A 17 -0.52 4.69 0.77
CA THR A 17 -1.95 4.72 0.49
C THR A 17 -2.19 4.61 -1.03
N TYR A 18 -3.36 4.08 -1.43
CA TYR A 18 -3.76 4.05 -2.84
C TYR A 18 -3.62 5.43 -3.52
N LYS A 19 -3.97 6.51 -2.80
CA LYS A 19 -3.81 7.90 -3.26
C LYS A 19 -2.34 8.25 -3.53
N GLY A 20 -1.41 7.84 -2.67
CA GLY A 20 0.03 8.01 -2.87
C GLY A 20 0.58 7.18 -4.03
N LEU A 21 -0.04 6.03 -4.34
CA LEU A 21 0.38 5.20 -5.46
C LEU A 21 -0.13 5.72 -6.82
N ILE A 22 -1.28 6.38 -6.89
CA ILE A 22 -1.78 6.95 -8.16
C ILE A 22 -1.16 8.31 -8.52
N SER A 23 -0.51 8.98 -7.56
CA SER A 23 0.11 10.30 -7.78
C SER A 23 1.41 10.24 -8.60
N SER A 24 2.11 9.10 -8.59
CA SER A 24 3.29 8.89 -9.44
C SER A 24 2.92 8.21 -10.76
N LYS A 25 3.39 8.76 -11.88
CA LYS A 25 3.15 8.21 -13.23
C LYS A 25 3.68 6.78 -13.38
N ARG A 26 4.77 6.45 -12.68
CA ARG A 26 5.39 5.11 -12.66
C ARG A 26 4.49 4.08 -11.97
N THR A 27 4.07 4.35 -10.74
CA THR A 27 3.21 3.45 -9.95
C THR A 27 1.81 3.35 -10.52
N ARG A 28 1.27 4.42 -11.14
CA ARG A 28 -0.04 4.40 -11.82
C ARG A 28 -0.10 3.36 -12.94
N ASN A 29 0.96 3.21 -13.74
CA ASN A 29 0.98 2.21 -14.82
C ASN A 29 0.95 0.78 -14.25
N ILE A 30 1.66 0.54 -13.14
CA ILE A 30 1.69 -0.75 -12.46
C ILE A 30 0.32 -1.06 -11.86
N ILE A 31 -0.34 -0.09 -11.21
CA ILE A 31 -1.70 -0.25 -10.68
C ILE A 31 -2.70 -0.58 -11.79
N ASN A 32 -2.61 0.07 -12.96
CA ASN A 32 -3.49 -0.23 -14.09
C ASN A 32 -3.35 -1.69 -14.55
N THR A 33 -2.13 -2.22 -14.58
CA THR A 33 -1.89 -3.65 -14.89
C THR A 33 -2.45 -4.56 -13.80
N ILE A 34 -2.22 -4.21 -12.53
CA ILE A 34 -2.74 -4.95 -11.38
C ILE A 34 -4.28 -5.00 -11.39
N GLN A 35 -4.95 -3.88 -11.68
CA GLN A 35 -6.42 -3.80 -11.72
C GLN A 35 -7.02 -4.57 -12.90
N LYS A 36 -6.32 -4.68 -14.03
CA LYS A 36 -6.76 -5.53 -15.14
C LYS A 36 -6.78 -7.01 -14.76
N GLU A 37 -5.80 -7.47 -13.98
CA GLU A 37 -5.71 -8.87 -13.53
C GLU A 37 -6.46 -9.15 -12.23
N PHE A 38 -6.62 -8.13 -11.39
CA PHE A 38 -7.26 -8.21 -10.08
C PHE A 38 -8.02 -6.90 -9.79
N PRO A 39 -9.27 -6.77 -10.27
CA PRO A 39 -10.03 -5.51 -10.21
C PRO A 39 -10.29 -5.02 -8.79
N TRP A 40 -10.36 -5.95 -7.84
CA TRP A 40 -10.68 -5.70 -6.42
C TRP A 40 -9.42 -5.33 -5.61
N TRP A 41 -8.26 -5.18 -6.27
CA TRP A 41 -7.01 -4.89 -5.60
C TRP A 41 -7.06 -3.58 -4.81
N ALA A 42 -7.70 -2.53 -5.34
CA ALA A 42 -7.75 -1.22 -4.69
C ALA A 42 -8.56 -1.26 -3.38
N ASP A 43 -9.73 -1.91 -3.39
CA ASP A 43 -10.58 -2.06 -2.20
C ASP A 43 -9.89 -2.91 -1.14
N LEU A 44 -9.27 -4.02 -1.56
CA LEU A 44 -8.49 -4.87 -0.65
C LEU A 44 -7.30 -4.08 -0.07
N HIS A 45 -6.53 -3.39 -0.91
CA HIS A 45 -5.38 -2.61 -0.46
C HIS A 45 -5.79 -1.50 0.52
N GLY A 46 -6.91 -0.82 0.28
CA GLY A 46 -7.48 0.17 1.20
C GLY A 46 -7.88 -0.44 2.55
N TRP A 47 -8.52 -1.61 2.55
CA TRP A 47 -8.86 -2.33 3.79
C TRP A 47 -7.61 -2.76 4.57
N TRP A 48 -6.59 -3.27 3.88
CA TRP A 48 -5.32 -3.65 4.51
C TRP A 48 -4.57 -2.44 5.10
N CYS A 49 -4.56 -1.29 4.41
CA CYS A 49 -3.95 -0.06 4.94
C CYS A 49 -4.66 0.48 6.19
N THR A 50 -5.97 0.25 6.33
CA THR A 50 -6.78 0.76 7.45
C THR A 50 -6.89 -0.23 8.61
N ASN A 51 -6.45 -1.48 8.42
CA ASN A 51 -6.49 -2.49 9.46
C ASN A 51 -5.20 -2.46 10.32
N PRO A 52 -5.27 -2.05 11.60
CA PRO A 52 -4.11 -1.90 12.46
C PRO A 52 -3.37 -3.23 12.73
N THR A 53 -4.06 -4.37 12.70
CA THR A 53 -3.44 -5.69 12.88
C THR A 53 -2.44 -6.02 11.78
N TYR A 54 -2.64 -5.48 10.58
CA TYR A 54 -1.79 -5.72 9.41
C TYR A 54 -0.92 -4.54 9.04
N ASN A 55 -1.23 -3.35 9.56
CA ASN A 55 -0.49 -2.13 9.35
C ASN A 55 0.30 -1.71 10.61
N ASN A 56 0.90 -2.67 11.32
CA ASN A 56 1.74 -2.40 12.49
C ASN A 56 2.95 -1.50 12.18
N THR A 57 3.37 -1.42 10.91
CA THR A 57 4.41 -0.50 10.44
C THR A 57 3.97 0.97 10.36
N TRP A 58 2.68 1.27 10.32
CA TRP A 58 2.18 2.66 10.30
C TRP A 58 1.83 3.15 11.71
N SER A 59 1.50 2.23 12.62
CA SER A 59 1.32 2.56 14.04
C SER A 59 2.64 2.88 14.77
N SER A 60 3.80 2.70 14.12
CA SER A 60 5.10 3.10 14.68
C SER A 60 5.57 4.48 14.22
N ALA A 61 4.79 5.19 13.39
CA ALA A 61 5.12 6.55 12.96
C ALA A 61 4.61 7.65 13.92
N ASP A 62 3.82 7.29 14.95
CA ASP A 62 3.22 8.26 15.88
C ASP A 62 3.42 7.90 17.37
N SER A 63 4.46 7.13 17.69
CA SER A 63 4.81 6.87 19.09
C SER A 63 6.30 7.12 19.34
N GLY A 64 6.66 8.40 19.50
CA GLY A 64 7.76 8.80 20.38
C GLY A 64 9.10 9.07 19.70
N GLN A 65 9.19 10.05 18.80
CA GLN A 65 10.41 10.88 18.77
C GLN A 65 10.25 12.01 19.79
N ASN A 66 10.45 11.65 21.06
CA ASN A 66 10.82 12.62 22.08
C ASN A 66 12.29 13.00 21.78
N PHE A 67 12.47 14.13 21.08
CA PHE A 67 13.77 14.80 21.06
C PHE A 67 14.00 15.36 22.47
N SER A 68 14.66 14.56 23.31
CA SER A 68 15.37 15.06 24.50
C SER A 68 16.83 15.30 24.13
#